data_AF-A0A8J4GVL5-F1
#
_entry.id   AF-A0A8J4GVL5-F1
#
_cell.length_a   1.000
_cell.length_b   1.000
_cell.length_c   1.000
_cell.angle_alpha   90.00
_cell.angle_beta   90.00
_cell.angle_gamma   90.00
#
_symmetry.space_group_name_H-M   'P 1'
#
loop_
_entity.id
_entity.type
_entity.pdbx_description
1 polymer ?
#
loop_
_entity_poly.entity_id
_entity_poly.type
_entity_poly.pdbx_seq_one_letter_code
_entity_poly.pdbx_strand_id
1 'polypeptide(L)'
;FLEVPGGRLPYTSQLQFVGGSETPAPTIPCYRITDSTGQDVPDAHVPYPISQELALQMYTCMARLQTMDTLFYEAQRQGRFSFYLTCQGEEATNIGSAAGLDNKDMV
;
A
#
# COMPACT_ATOMS: atom_id res chain seq x y z
N PHE A 1 -2.37 -1.39 -17.31
CA PHE A 1 -3.67 -1.07 -16.70
C PHE A 1 -3.86 -1.94 -15.48
N LEU A 2 -4.41 -1.40 -14.40
CA LEU A 2 -4.90 -2.17 -13.25
C LEU A 2 -6.32 -2.63 -13.56
N GLU A 3 -6.59 -3.92 -13.42
CA GLU A 3 -7.96 -4.42 -13.50
C GLU A 3 -8.61 -4.29 -12.13
N VAL A 4 -9.74 -3.57 -12.07
CA VAL A 4 -10.53 -3.38 -10.84
C VAL A 4 -11.98 -3.77 -11.11
N PRO A 5 -12.76 -4.16 -10.09
CA PRO A 5 -14.20 -4.33 -10.26
C PRO A 5 -14.81 -3.03 -10.81
N GLY A 6 -15.37 -3.08 -12.02
CA GLY A 6 -15.97 -1.92 -12.69
C GLY A 6 -15.13 -1.25 -13.78
N GLY A 7 -13.90 -1.71 -14.07
CA GLY A 7 -13.17 -1.22 -15.23
C GLY A 7 -11.65 -1.45 -15.21
N ARG A 8 -10.96 -0.69 -16.07
CA ARG A 8 -9.49 -0.70 -16.19
C ARG A 8 -8.94 0.68 -15.88
N LEU A 9 -8.01 0.77 -14.94
CA LEU A 9 -7.33 2.01 -14.60
C LEU A 9 -5.98 2.11 -15.32
N PRO A 10 -5.67 3.22 -16.01
CA PRO A 10 -4.35 3.42 -16.59
C PRO A 10 -3.29 3.58 -15.49
N TYR A 11 -2.04 3.26 -15.80
CA TYR A 11 -0.91 3.50 -14.92
C TYR A 11 -0.14 4.74 -15.35
N THR A 12 0.48 5.42 -14.39
CA THR A 12 1.52 6.43 -14.64
C THR A 12 2.74 6.12 -13.78
N SER A 13 3.93 6.32 -14.34
CA SER A 13 5.20 6.26 -13.59
C SER A 13 5.61 7.64 -13.06
N GLN A 14 4.84 8.68 -13.39
CA GLN A 14 5.10 10.06 -13.00
C GLN A 14 4.14 10.47 -11.88
N LEU A 15 4.70 10.81 -10.71
CA LEU A 15 3.93 11.36 -9.60
C LEU A 15 3.58 12.83 -9.89
N GLN A 16 2.29 13.11 -10.04
CA GLN A 16 1.75 14.45 -10.30
C GLN A 16 0.52 14.67 -9.43
N PHE A 17 0.50 15.79 -8.70
CA PHE A 17 -0.68 16.24 -7.98
C PHE A 17 -1.50 17.12 -8.92
N VAL A 18 -2.72 16.70 -9.24
CA VAL A 18 -3.63 17.38 -10.16
C VAL A 18 -4.91 17.77 -9.43
N GLY A 19 -5.54 18.87 -9.84
CA GLY A 19 -6.80 19.34 -9.26
C GLY A 19 -7.57 20.30 -10.16
N GLY A 20 -8.88 20.39 -9.96
CA GLY A 20 -9.74 21.30 -10.74
C GLY A 20 -9.73 20.99 -12.24
N SER A 21 -9.53 22.02 -13.06
CA SER A 21 -9.51 21.92 -14.52
C SER A 21 -8.35 21.09 -15.08
N GLU A 22 -7.30 20.85 -14.29
CA GLU A 22 -6.13 20.05 -14.70
C GLU A 22 -6.33 18.55 -14.47
N THR A 23 -7.46 18.14 -13.89
CA THR A 23 -7.77 16.73 -13.60
C THR A 23 -8.00 15.97 -14.91
N PRO A 24 -7.24 14.89 -15.20
CA PRO A 24 -7.44 14.08 -16.39
C PRO A 24 -8.84 13.43 -16.42
N ALA A 25 -9.56 13.60 -17.53
CA ALA A 25 -10.83 12.92 -17.81
C ALA A 25 -10.63 11.81 -18.86
N PRO A 26 -11.27 10.64 -18.74
CA PRO A 26 -12.34 10.30 -17.80
C PRO A 26 -11.86 9.76 -16.43
N THR A 27 -10.56 9.51 -16.25
CA THR A 27 -10.05 8.86 -15.02
C THR A 27 -8.61 9.27 -14.72
N ILE A 28 -8.30 9.45 -13.43
CA ILE A 28 -6.95 9.72 -12.95
C ILE A 28 -6.12 8.42 -13.01
N PRO A 29 -4.94 8.41 -13.66
CA PRO A 29 -4.08 7.23 -13.70
C PRO A 29 -3.51 6.87 -12.32
N CYS A 30 -3.37 5.58 -12.04
CA CYS A 30 -2.74 5.09 -10.81
C CYS A 30 -1.22 5.20 -10.91
N TYR A 31 -0.62 5.93 -9.97
CA TYR A 31 0.82 6.01 -9.84
C TYR A 31 1.42 4.68 -9.36
N ARG A 32 2.53 4.25 -9.97
CA ARG A 32 3.19 2.98 -9.66
C ARG A 32 4.70 3.04 -9.92
N ILE A 33 5.48 2.52 -8.97
CA ILE A 33 6.96 2.45 -9.05
C ILE A 33 7.50 1.04 -9.31
N THR A 34 6.78 0.00 -8.91
CA THR A 34 7.15 -1.40 -9.12
C THR A 34 6.07 -2.14 -9.89
N ASP A 35 6.44 -3.11 -10.72
CA ASP A 35 5.50 -3.96 -11.43
C ASP A 35 5.04 -5.15 -10.57
N SER A 36 4.16 -6.00 -11.13
CA SER A 36 3.62 -7.17 -10.44
C SER A 36 4.65 -8.27 -10.16
N THR A 37 5.85 -8.18 -10.75
CA THR A 37 6.97 -9.09 -10.50
C THR A 37 7.91 -8.57 -9.41
N GLY A 38 7.65 -7.34 -8.92
CA GLY A 38 8.52 -6.67 -7.96
C GLY A 38 9.73 -5.98 -8.60
N GLN A 39 9.75 -5.82 -9.92
CA GLN A 39 10.80 -5.05 -10.61
C GLN A 39 10.42 -3.58 -10.70
N ASP A 40 11.44 -2.72 -10.69
CA ASP A 40 11.24 -1.28 -10.86
C ASP A 40 10.69 -0.96 -12.26
N VAL A 41 9.70 -0.06 -12.29
CA VAL A 41 9.19 0.49 -13.55
C VAL A 41 10.24 1.46 -14.11
N PRO A 42 10.66 1.31 -15.38
CA PRO A 42 11.64 2.20 -16.00
C PRO A 42 11.21 3.67 -15.89
N ASP A 43 12.16 4.54 -15.54
CA ASP A 43 11.98 6.00 -15.43
C ASP A 43 10.87 6.42 -14.44
N ALA A 44 10.53 5.57 -13.47
CA ALA A 44 9.57 5.92 -12.44
C ALA A 44 10.12 7.03 -11.54
N HIS A 45 9.30 8.05 -11.31
CA HIS A 45 9.66 9.18 -10.47
C HIS A 45 9.57 8.77 -8.99
N VAL A 46 10.69 8.36 -8.40
CA VAL A 46 10.77 8.04 -6.97
C VAL A 46 11.25 9.28 -6.19
N PRO A 47 10.38 9.99 -5.44
CA PRO A 47 10.75 11.26 -4.80
C PRO A 47 11.72 11.09 -3.63
N TYR A 48 11.69 9.93 -2.96
CA TYR A 48 12.53 9.63 -1.80
C TYR A 48 13.17 8.24 -1.94
N PRO A 49 14.50 8.11 -1.83
CA PRO A 49 15.14 6.79 -1.86
C PRO A 49 14.78 6.01 -0.60
N ILE A 50 14.39 4.75 -0.77
CA ILE A 50 14.10 3.83 0.33
C ILE A 50 15.40 3.08 0.64
N SER A 51 15.91 3.21 1.87
CA SER A 51 17.10 2.45 2.28
C SER A 51 16.77 0.97 2.44
N GLN A 52 17.77 0.10 2.31
CA GLN A 52 17.59 -1.34 2.50
C GLN A 52 17.07 -1.66 3.90
N GLU A 53 17.54 -0.93 4.92
CA GLU A 53 17.11 -1.10 6.31
C GLU A 53 15.63 -0.78 6.47
N LEU A 54 15.16 0.34 5.89
CA LEU A 54 13.76 0.74 5.93
C LEU A 54 12.87 -0.24 5.16
N ALA A 55 13.31 -0.67 3.97
CA ALA A 55 12.60 -1.69 3.18
C ALA A 55 12.43 -3.01 3.94
N LEU A 56 13.50 -3.47 4.61
CA LEU A 56 13.46 -4.70 5.40
C LEU A 56 12.57 -4.55 6.64
N GLN A 57 12.58 -3.38 7.29
CA GLN A 57 11.67 -3.09 8.39
C GLN A 57 10.20 -3.12 7.95
N MET A 58 9.87 -2.46 6.84
CA MET A 58 8.51 -2.48 6.28
C MET A 58 8.06 -3.91 5.95
N TYR A 59 8.91 -4.69 5.27
CA TYR A 59 8.64 -6.09 4.95
C TYR A 59 8.39 -6.94 6.21
N THR A 60 9.26 -6.81 7.21
CA THR A 60 9.11 -7.55 8.47
C THR A 60 7.82 -7.18 9.20
N CYS A 61 7.43 -5.91 9.15
CA CYS A 61 6.19 -5.43 9.76
C CYS A 61 4.95 -6.01 9.05
N MET A 62 4.92 -6.00 7.72
CA MET A 62 3.84 -6.60 6.93
C MET A 62 3.69 -8.11 7.22
N ALA A 63 4.80 -8.87 7.21
CA ALA A 63 4.77 -10.30 7.51
C ALA A 63 4.30 -10.60 8.94
N ARG A 64 4.71 -9.76 9.91
CA ARG A 64 4.27 -9.87 11.30
C ARG A 64 2.77 -9.60 11.42
N LEU A 65 2.27 -8.55 10.79
CA LEU A 65 0.84 -8.20 10.80
C LEU A 65 0.00 -9.36 10.25
N GLN A 66 0.39 -9.92 9.09
CA GLN A 66 -0.30 -11.07 8.50
C GLN A 66 -0.31 -12.31 9.42
N THR A 67 0.80 -12.55 10.13
CA THR A 67 0.89 -13.64 11.11
C THR A 67 -0.06 -13.40 12.30
N MET A 68 -0.09 -12.18 12.83
CA MET A 68 -0.99 -11.79 13.91
C MET A 68 -2.46 -11.92 13.51
N ASP A 69 -2.80 -11.45 12.31
CA ASP A 69 -4.16 -11.52 11.77
C ASP A 69 -4.66 -12.96 11.68
N THR A 70 -3.81 -13.88 11.19
CA THR A 70 -4.15 -15.30 11.11
C THR A 70 -4.45 -15.88 12.49
N LEU A 71 -3.55 -15.66 13.46
CA LEU A 71 -3.70 -16.16 14.83
C LEU A 71 -4.94 -15.61 15.51
N PHE A 72 -5.19 -14.30 15.36
CA PHE A 72 -6.30 -13.67 16.03
C PHE A 72 -7.64 -13.95 15.37
N TYR A 73 -7.68 -14.09 14.04
CA TYR A 73 -8.86 -14.56 13.34
C TYR A 73 -9.27 -15.97 13.82
N GLU A 74 -8.32 -16.89 13.97
CA GLU A 74 -8.60 -18.23 14.47
C GLU A 74 -9.06 -18.24 15.94
N ALA A 75 -8.42 -17.43 16.78
CA ALA A 75 -8.82 -17.28 18.18
C ALA A 75 -10.24 -16.69 18.31
N GLN A 76 -10.62 -15.75 17.43
CA GLN A 76 -11.99 -15.23 17.35
C GLN A 76 -12.99 -16.33 16.99
N ARG A 77 -12.67 -17.17 16.01
CA ARG A 77 -13.53 -18.31 15.60
C ARG A 77 -13.67 -19.38 16.69
N GLN A 78 -12.71 -19.46 17.61
CA GLN A 78 -12.78 -20.30 18.80
C GLN A 78 -13.52 -19.64 19.98
N GLY A 79 -14.02 -18.40 19.82
CA GLY A 79 -14.72 -17.67 20.86
C GLY A 79 -13.80 -17.13 21.98
N ARG A 80 -12.48 -17.03 21.75
CA ARG A 80 -11.54 -16.50 22.75
C ARG A 80 -11.65 -14.98 22.93
N PHE A 81 -12.20 -14.28 21.94
CA PHE A 81 -12.65 -12.89 22.02
C PHE A 81 -13.80 -12.66 21.04
N SER A 82 -14.58 -11.61 21.30
CA SER A 82 -15.86 -11.36 20.62
C SER A 82 -15.73 -10.90 19.18
N PHE A 83 -14.67 -10.14 18.84
CA PHE A 83 -14.56 -9.45 17.56
C PHE A 83 -13.11 -9.26 17.12
N TYR A 84 -12.86 -9.39 15.82
CA TYR A 84 -11.57 -9.10 15.17
C TYR A 84 -11.76 -8.81 13.69
N LEU A 85 -10.96 -7.90 13.14
CA LEU A 85 -10.91 -7.59 11.70
C LEU A 85 -9.47 -7.74 11.23
N THR A 86 -9.29 -8.44 10.12
CA THR A 86 -7.99 -8.63 9.46
C THR A 86 -7.72 -7.50 8.48
N CYS A 87 -6.45 -7.19 8.24
CA CYS A 87 -5.99 -6.22 7.24
C CYS A 87 -5.36 -6.90 6.01
N GLN A 88 -5.78 -8.13 5.69
CA GLN A 88 -5.22 -8.91 4.59
C GLN A 88 -5.36 -8.19 3.25
N GLY A 89 -4.24 -7.96 2.56
CA GLY A 89 -4.18 -7.22 1.30
C GLY A 89 -4.06 -5.70 1.46
N GLU A 90 -4.09 -5.18 2.68
CA GLU A 90 -3.97 -3.75 3.01
C GLU A 90 -2.71 -3.44 3.83
N GLU A 91 -1.82 -4.42 4.05
CA GLU A 91 -0.65 -4.28 4.90
C GLU A 91 0.31 -3.20 4.36
N ALA A 92 0.58 -3.22 3.06
CA ALA A 92 1.46 -2.25 2.42
C ALA A 92 0.92 -0.82 2.50
N THR A 93 -0.40 -0.63 2.41
CA THR A 93 -1.04 0.69 2.54
C THR A 93 -0.83 1.25 3.95
N ASN A 94 -1.04 0.42 4.98
CA ASN A 94 -0.90 0.82 6.37
C ASN A 94 0.56 1.07 6.77
N ILE A 95 1.46 0.12 6.46
CA ILE A 95 2.88 0.24 6.82
C ILE A 95 3.58 1.31 5.98
N GLY A 96 3.31 1.36 4.67
CA GLY A 96 3.96 2.29 3.75
C GLY A 96 3.57 3.75 4.00
N SER A 97 2.29 4.02 4.29
CA SER A 97 1.85 5.38 4.66
C SER A 97 2.47 5.83 5.98
N ALA A 98 2.50 4.96 6.99
CA ALA A 98 3.13 5.27 8.28
C ALA A 98 4.64 5.54 8.14
N ALA A 99 5.34 4.82 7.26
CA ALA A 99 6.76 5.07 6.98
C ALA A 99 7.05 6.42 6.30
N GLY A 100 6.02 7.05 5.71
CA GLY A 100 6.11 8.39 5.13
C GLY A 100 5.86 9.54 6.12
N LEU A 101 5.50 9.24 7.37
CA LEU A 101 5.20 10.22 8.42
C LEU A 101 6.38 10.42 9.37
N ASP A 102 6.43 11.57 10.05
CA ASP A 102 7.25 11.73 11.25
C ASP A 102 6.58 11.03 12.44
N ASN A 103 7.38 10.53 13.39
CA ASN A 103 6.85 9.86 14.59
C ASN A 103 5.99 10.76 15.48
N LYS A 104 6.01 12.08 15.26
CA LYS A 104 5.18 13.06 15.99
C LYS A 104 3.91 13.45 15.24
N ASP A 105 3.74 12.99 13.99
CA ASP A 105 2.53 13.26 13.23
C ASP A 105 1.34 12.52 13.83
N MET A 106 0.18 13.18 13.85
CA MET A 106 -1.06 12.61 14.36
C MET A 106 -1.74 11.77 13.27
N VAL A 107 -2.23 10.59 13.67
CA VAL A 107 -2.96 9.64 12.81
C VAL A 107 -4.39 9.50 13.29
#